data_AF-A0A1B6EPE5-F1
#
_entry.id   AF-A0A1B6EPE5-F1
#
_cell.length_a   1.000
_cell.length_b   1.000
_cell.length_c   1.000
_cell.angle_alpha   90.00
_cell.angle_beta   90.00
_cell.angle_gamma   90.00
#
_symmetry.space_group_name_H-M   'P 1'
#
loop_
_entity.id
_entity.type
_entity.pdbx_description
1 polymer ?
#
loop_
_entity_poly.entity_id
_entity_poly.type
_entity_poly.pdbx_seq_one_letter_code
_entity_poly.pdbx_strand_id
1 'polypeptide(L)'
;MQSMGLGGGFIMTLYERATRTAHSLVARETAPGSATKNMFARNSTLSRDGALAAGVPGELRGYWEAHKRFGKLRWSEVVEPTLQICRDGYHMSKHQSDVLSIRSYLITRDPNLREWFVNKVTGQMNPAGSLVRPRRL
;
A
#
# COMPACT_ATOMS: atom_id res chain seq x y z
N MET A 1 1.94 9.77 6.02
CA MET A 1 1.28 8.77 5.18
C MET A 1 2.34 7.97 4.44
N GLN A 2 2.44 6.67 4.73
CA GLN A 2 3.10 5.69 3.90
C GLN A 2 2.56 5.72 2.46
N SER A 3 3.40 5.42 1.48
CA SER A 3 3.24 5.94 0.11
C SER A 3 2.37 5.11 -0.83
N MET A 4 2.47 3.78 -0.79
CA MET A 4 1.89 2.87 -1.79
C MET A 4 1.70 1.46 -1.21
N GLY A 5 0.93 0.62 -1.89
CA GLY A 5 0.78 -0.79 -1.53
C GLY A 5 -0.39 -1.48 -2.23
N LEU A 6 -0.59 -2.76 -1.94
CA LEU A 6 -1.60 -3.61 -2.58
C LEU A 6 -3.05 -3.10 -2.43
N GLY A 7 -3.31 -2.26 -1.43
CA GLY A 7 -4.61 -1.61 -1.22
C GLY A 7 -4.87 -0.37 -2.08
N GLY A 8 -3.95 0.00 -2.97
CA GLY A 8 -4.07 1.18 -3.85
C GLY A 8 -4.15 0.83 -5.34
N GLY A 9 -3.51 1.66 -6.15
CA GLY A 9 -3.39 1.47 -7.59
C GLY A 9 -2.29 2.33 -8.20
N PHE A 10 -1.82 1.94 -9.38
CA PHE A 10 -0.67 2.57 -10.05
C PHE A 10 -0.92 2.84 -11.54
N ILE A 11 0.01 3.58 -12.14
CA ILE A 11 0.14 3.72 -13.59
C ILE A 11 1.55 3.28 -13.95
N MET A 12 1.69 2.47 -14.99
CA MET A 12 2.98 2.04 -15.51
C MET A 12 3.10 2.41 -16.98
N THR A 13 4.20 3.07 -17.32
CA THR A 13 4.62 3.30 -18.70
C THR A 13 5.76 2.33 -19.01
N LEU A 14 5.59 1.51 -20.04
CA LEU A 14 6.55 0.49 -20.43
C LEU A 14 6.93 0.70 -21.89
N TYR A 15 8.23 0.67 -22.19
CA TYR A 15 8.73 0.74 -23.55
C TYR A 15 9.34 -0.60 -23.96
N GLU A 16 8.77 -1.22 -24.99
CA GLU A 16 9.27 -2.46 -25.56
C GLU A 16 10.25 -2.15 -26.70
N ARG A 17 11.54 -2.40 -26.46
CA ARG A 17 12.60 -2.10 -27.42
C ARG A 17 12.48 -2.86 -28.74
N ALA A 18 12.07 -4.13 -28.69
CA ALA A 18 12.03 -5.00 -29.87
C ALA A 18 11.02 -4.50 -30.91
N THR A 19 9.86 -4.01 -30.44
CA THR A 19 8.78 -3.48 -31.27
C THR A 19 8.80 -1.96 -31.37
N ARG A 20 9.71 -1.29 -30.63
CA ARG A 20 9.79 0.17 -30.48
C ARG A 20 8.46 0.79 -30.04
N THR A 21 7.68 0.07 -29.23
CA THR A 21 6.34 0.46 -28.83
C THR A 21 6.31 0.88 -27.37
N ALA A 22 5.58 1.96 -27.06
CA ALA A 22 5.25 2.37 -25.71
C ALA A 22 3.85 1.88 -25.32
N HIS A 23 3.73 1.31 -24.13
CA HIS A 23 2.48 0.87 -23.54
C HIS A 23 2.23 1.64 -22.25
N SER A 24 0.96 1.94 -21.99
CA SER A 24 0.51 2.46 -20.70
C SER A 24 -0.48 1.47 -20.08
N LEU A 25 -0.21 1.07 -18.85
CA LEU A 25 -1.09 0.27 -18.03
C LEU A 25 -1.62 1.15 -16.91
N VAL A 26 -2.95 1.32 -16.87
CA VAL A 26 -3.65 2.08 -15.85
C VAL A 26 -4.34 1.09 -14.92
N ALA A 27 -3.80 0.93 -13.72
CA ALA A 27 -4.35 0.11 -12.65
C ALA A 27 -4.68 1.00 -11.44
N ARG A 28 -5.20 2.20 -11.72
CA ARG A 28 -5.72 3.12 -10.70
C ARG A 28 -7.00 2.56 -10.08
N GLU A 29 -7.26 2.97 -8.86
CA GLU A 29 -8.48 2.62 -8.15
C GLU A 29 -9.71 3.15 -8.90
N THR A 30 -10.84 2.46 -8.75
CA THR A 30 -12.13 2.91 -9.28
C THR A 30 -13.12 3.17 -8.15
N ALA A 31 -14.12 4.01 -8.41
CA ALA A 31 -15.21 4.20 -7.46
C ALA A 31 -15.97 2.87 -7.27
N PRO A 32 -16.31 2.46 -6.03
CA PRO A 32 -17.14 1.28 -5.80
C PRO A 32 -18.48 1.37 -6.53
N GLY A 33 -19.06 0.23 -6.91
CA GLY A 33 -20.31 0.19 -7.70
C GLY A 33 -21.53 0.85 -7.02
N SER A 34 -21.51 1.00 -5.70
CA SER A 34 -22.53 1.71 -4.91
C SER A 34 -22.23 3.20 -4.68
N ALA A 35 -21.13 3.72 -5.22
CA ALA A 35 -20.76 5.12 -5.06
C ALA A 35 -21.79 6.05 -5.73
N THR A 36 -22.05 7.20 -5.10
CA THR A 36 -22.95 8.22 -5.65
C THR A 36 -22.29 9.59 -5.63
N LYS A 37 -22.70 10.48 -6.54
CA LYS A 37 -22.15 11.84 -6.68
C LYS A 37 -22.10 12.62 -5.34
N ASN A 38 -23.09 12.41 -4.48
CA ASN A 38 -23.29 13.20 -3.26
C ASN A 38 -22.95 12.43 -1.96
N MET A 39 -22.29 11.27 -2.04
CA MET A 39 -22.02 10.42 -0.85
C MET A 39 -21.20 11.10 0.27
N PHE A 40 -20.52 12.21 -0.04
CA PHE A 40 -19.75 13.00 0.93
C PHE A 40 -20.33 14.40 1.19
N ALA A 41 -21.48 14.76 0.61
CA ALA A 41 -22.01 16.12 0.65
C ALA A 41 -22.28 16.64 2.08
N ARG A 42 -22.61 15.72 3.02
CA ARG A 42 -22.86 16.05 4.43
C ARG A 42 -21.59 16.12 5.28
N ASN A 43 -20.53 15.43 4.87
CA ASN A 43 -19.26 15.38 5.59
C ASN A 43 -18.12 15.02 4.63
N SER A 44 -17.37 16.02 4.20
CA SER A 44 -16.26 15.86 3.26
C SER A 44 -15.04 15.15 3.86
N THR A 45 -14.88 15.13 5.19
CA THR A 45 -13.78 14.43 5.86
C THR A 45 -13.83 12.92 5.63
N LEU A 46 -15.03 12.36 5.43
CA LEU A 46 -15.22 10.94 5.11
C LEU A 46 -14.62 10.53 3.75
N SER A 47 -14.26 11.50 2.89
CA SER A 47 -13.53 11.23 1.64
C SER A 47 -12.02 11.04 1.84
N ARG A 48 -11.51 11.29 3.05
CA ARG A 48 -10.08 11.26 3.37
C ARG A 48 -9.73 10.19 4.38
N ASP A 49 -10.60 9.95 5.36
CA ASP A 49 -10.35 9.05 6.47
C ASP A 49 -11.48 8.02 6.61
N GLY A 50 -11.12 6.77 6.93
CA GLY A 50 -12.06 5.65 7.09
C GLY A 50 -12.32 4.86 5.80
N ALA A 51 -13.03 3.74 5.92
CA ALA A 51 -13.24 2.80 4.82
C ALA A 51 -14.04 3.40 3.63
N LEU A 52 -14.91 4.39 3.89
CA LEU A 52 -15.70 5.05 2.84
C LEU A 52 -14.82 5.86 1.87
N ALA A 53 -13.62 6.26 2.29
CA ALA A 53 -12.65 6.97 1.46
C ALA A 53 -11.92 6.05 0.45
N ALA A 54 -12.03 4.73 0.59
CA ALA A 54 -11.29 3.78 -0.23
C ALA A 54 -11.95 3.58 -1.61
N GLY A 55 -11.14 3.69 -2.67
CA GLY A 55 -11.50 3.16 -3.99
C GLY A 55 -11.28 1.64 -4.06
N VAL A 56 -11.81 1.00 -5.09
CA VAL A 56 -11.55 -0.43 -5.36
C VAL A 56 -10.09 -0.59 -5.80
N PRO A 57 -9.25 -1.34 -5.06
CA PRO A 57 -7.83 -1.46 -5.36
C PRO A 57 -7.56 -2.10 -6.72
N GLY A 58 -6.63 -1.53 -7.48
CA GLY A 58 -6.21 -2.00 -8.81
C GLY A 58 -4.81 -2.63 -8.83
N GLU A 59 -3.99 -2.40 -7.79
CA GLU A 59 -2.56 -2.71 -7.76
C GLU A 59 -2.24 -4.17 -8.14
N LEU A 60 -2.81 -5.15 -7.42
CA LEU A 60 -2.48 -6.55 -7.65
C LEU A 60 -2.91 -7.04 -9.05
N ARG A 61 -4.05 -6.56 -9.54
CA ARG A 61 -4.52 -6.89 -10.89
C ARG A 61 -3.60 -6.27 -11.95
N GLY A 62 -3.16 -5.03 -11.74
CA GLY A 62 -2.22 -4.37 -12.63
C GLY A 62 -0.89 -5.10 -12.75
N TYR A 63 -0.32 -5.55 -11.62
CA TYR A 63 0.92 -6.33 -11.62
C TYR A 63 0.74 -7.64 -12.38
N TRP A 64 -0.36 -8.34 -12.18
CA TRP A 64 -0.67 -9.58 -12.88
C TRP A 64 -0.81 -9.38 -14.39
N GLU A 65 -1.52 -8.32 -14.83
CA GLU A 65 -1.66 -8.01 -16.26
C GLU A 65 -0.31 -7.62 -16.90
N ALA A 66 0.53 -6.86 -16.20
CA ALA A 66 1.89 -6.53 -16.65
C ALA A 66 2.73 -7.81 -16.78
N HIS A 67 2.69 -8.68 -15.76
CA HIS A 67 3.44 -9.92 -15.73
C HIS A 67 3.01 -10.90 -16.82
N LYS A 68 1.71 -11.06 -17.06
CA LYS A 68 1.20 -11.91 -18.16
C LYS A 68 1.70 -11.50 -19.53
N ARG A 69 1.88 -10.20 -19.77
CA ARG A 69 2.25 -9.66 -21.09
C ARG A 69 3.76 -9.54 -21.27
N PHE A 70 4.47 -9.13 -20.22
CA PHE A 70 5.87 -8.73 -20.31
C PHE A 70 6.80 -9.49 -19.35
N GLY A 71 6.23 -10.33 -18.47
CA GLY A 71 6.97 -11.09 -17.48
C GLY A 71 7.83 -12.19 -18.09
N LYS A 72 8.99 -12.43 -17.47
CA LYS A 72 9.94 -13.48 -17.89
C LYS A 72 10.18 -14.54 -16.79
N LEU A 73 10.10 -14.13 -15.53
CA LEU A 73 10.21 -15.00 -14.38
C LEU A 73 8.84 -15.58 -14.03
N ARG A 74 8.78 -16.71 -13.30
CA ARG A 74 7.53 -17.19 -12.72
C ARG A 74 7.00 -16.17 -11.72
N TRP A 75 5.69 -16.02 -11.63
CA TRP A 75 5.06 -15.05 -10.72
C TRP A 75 5.54 -15.22 -9.27
N SER A 76 5.67 -16.47 -8.81
CA SER A 76 6.19 -16.80 -7.47
C SER A 76 7.61 -16.27 -7.24
N GLU A 77 8.48 -16.30 -8.25
CA GLU A 77 9.86 -15.82 -8.13
C GLU A 77 9.93 -14.30 -7.95
N VAL A 78 8.95 -13.57 -8.49
CA VAL A 78 8.85 -12.11 -8.33
C VAL A 78 8.37 -11.75 -6.92
N VAL A 79 7.47 -12.54 -6.35
CA VAL A 79 6.84 -12.27 -5.05
C VAL A 79 7.69 -12.73 -3.87
N GLU A 80 8.44 -13.83 -4.01
CA GLU A 80 9.19 -14.47 -2.93
C GLU A 80 10.09 -13.52 -2.11
N PRO A 81 10.88 -12.60 -2.70
CA PRO A 81 11.74 -11.71 -1.93
C PRO A 81 10.95 -10.83 -0.95
N THR A 82 9.75 -10.39 -1.34
CA THR A 82 8.89 -9.56 -0.48
C THR A 82 8.28 -10.39 0.66
N LEU A 83 7.95 -11.67 0.41
CA LEU A 83 7.48 -12.58 1.46
C LEU A 83 8.56 -12.79 2.52
N GLN A 84 9.82 -12.95 2.10
CA GLN A 84 10.94 -13.10 3.05
C GLN A 84 11.09 -11.85 3.94
N ILE A 85 11.02 -10.66 3.35
CA ILE A 85 11.06 -9.40 4.12
C ILE A 85 9.90 -9.31 5.13
N CYS A 86 8.69 -9.75 4.75
CA CYS A 86 7.55 -9.74 5.65
C CYS A 86 7.69 -10.74 6.82
N ARG A 87 8.30 -11.90 6.55
CA ARG A 87 8.55 -12.95 7.55
C ARG A 87 9.66 -12.57 8.53
N ASP A 88 10.82 -12.16 8.01
CA ASP A 88 12.00 -11.85 8.81
C ASP A 88 11.84 -10.50 9.53
N GLY A 89 11.18 -9.57 8.85
CA GLY A 89 11.03 -8.19 9.23
C GLY A 89 12.08 -7.29 8.60
N TYR A 90 11.91 -6.00 8.81
CA TYR A 90 12.81 -4.96 8.33
C TYR A 90 12.99 -3.88 9.39
N HIS A 91 14.11 -3.17 9.36
CA HIS A 91 14.34 -2.03 10.26
C HIS A 91 13.67 -0.78 9.70
N MET A 92 12.82 -0.16 10.51
CA MET A 92 12.08 1.04 10.12
C MET A 92 13.03 2.19 9.80
N SER A 93 12.89 2.78 8.61
CA SER A 93 13.70 3.93 8.23
C SER A 93 13.32 5.18 9.03
N LYS A 94 14.24 6.15 9.11
CA LYS A 94 13.94 7.46 9.71
C LYS A 94 12.73 8.12 9.05
N HIS A 95 12.68 8.11 7.71
CA HIS A 95 11.57 8.70 6.97
C HIS A 95 10.22 8.06 7.35
N GLN A 96 10.16 6.72 7.40
CA GLN A 96 8.93 6.03 7.80
C GLN A 96 8.52 6.41 9.23
N SER A 97 9.47 6.44 10.18
CA SER A 97 9.22 6.84 11.57
C SER A 97 8.67 8.26 11.67
N ASP A 98 9.28 9.22 10.98
CA ASP A 98 8.87 10.63 10.99
C ASP A 98 7.43 10.77 10.45
N VAL A 99 7.16 10.09 9.33
CA VAL A 99 5.87 10.17 8.63
C VAL A 99 4.73 9.47 9.38
N LEU A 100 5.00 8.38 10.09
CA LEU A 100 4.01 7.71 10.95
C LEU A 100 3.67 8.54 12.18
N SER A 101 4.64 9.32 12.69
CA SER A 101 4.44 10.17 13.87
C SER A 101 3.45 11.32 13.63
N ILE A 102 3.33 11.82 12.39
CA ILE A 102 2.40 12.91 12.01
C ILE A 102 0.95 12.55 12.33
N ARG A 103 0.55 11.29 12.17
CA ARG A 103 -0.81 10.79 12.42
C ARG A 103 -0.81 9.58 13.35
N SER A 104 0.00 9.63 14.40
CA SER A 104 0.16 8.54 15.38
C SER A 104 -1.18 8.10 16.00
N TYR A 105 -2.15 9.01 16.14
CA TYR A 105 -3.49 8.68 16.64
C TYR A 105 -4.25 7.67 15.75
N LEU A 106 -4.01 7.65 14.43
CA LEU A 106 -4.62 6.66 13.53
C LEU A 106 -3.95 5.30 13.70
N ILE A 107 -2.62 5.30 13.83
CA ILE A 107 -1.81 4.10 14.01
C ILE A 107 -2.15 3.41 15.33
N THR A 108 -2.26 4.16 16.41
CA THR A 108 -2.55 3.64 17.76
C THR A 108 -3.98 3.10 17.90
N ARG A 109 -4.92 3.52 17.04
CA ARG A 109 -6.32 3.05 17.04
C ARG A 109 -6.54 1.85 16.12
N ASP A 110 -5.66 1.60 15.16
CA ASP A 110 -5.71 0.42 14.33
C ASP A 110 -5.00 -0.76 15.01
N PRO A 111 -5.66 -1.92 15.21
CA PRO A 111 -5.07 -3.03 15.96
C PRO A 111 -3.84 -3.63 15.27
N ASN A 112 -3.81 -3.66 13.93
CA ASN A 112 -2.70 -4.22 13.16
C ASN A 112 -1.52 -3.25 13.13
N LEU A 113 -1.77 -1.97 12.85
CA LEU A 113 -0.70 -0.96 12.81
C LEU A 113 -0.11 -0.70 14.20
N ARG A 114 -0.93 -0.75 15.26
CA ARG A 114 -0.44 -0.69 16.64
C ARG A 114 0.48 -1.87 16.97
N GLU A 115 0.18 -3.07 16.48
CA GLU A 115 1.05 -4.24 16.68
C GLU A 115 2.45 -4.01 16.11
N TRP A 116 2.55 -3.31 14.98
CA TRP A 116 3.80 -3.13 14.24
C TRP A 116 4.60 -1.89 14.65
N PHE A 117 3.92 -0.79 14.98
CA PHE A 117 4.57 0.53 15.09
C PHE A 117 4.50 1.15 16.48
N VAL A 118 3.88 0.49 17.47
CA VAL A 118 3.72 1.04 18.82
C VAL A 118 4.39 0.12 19.84
N ASN A 119 5.13 0.72 20.76
CA ASN A 119 5.71 0.01 21.90
C ASN A 119 4.60 -0.43 22.85
N LYS A 120 4.50 -1.74 23.09
CA LYS A 120 3.41 -2.32 23.90
C LYS A 120 3.47 -1.94 25.38
N VAL A 121 4.62 -1.52 25.88
CA VAL A 121 4.82 -1.13 27.29
C VAL A 121 4.54 0.36 27.48
N THR A 122 5.14 1.21 26.66
CA THR A 122 5.03 2.67 26.83
C THR A 122 3.81 3.27 26.13
N GLY A 123 3.22 2.56 25.17
CA GLY A 123 2.14 3.07 24.31
C GLY A 123 2.62 4.12 23.29
N GLN A 124 3.91 4.39 23.22
CA GLN A 124 4.50 5.36 22.30
C GLN A 124 4.88 4.72 20.97
N MET A 125 5.00 5.53 19.92
CA MET A 125 5.49 5.09 18.61
C MET A 125 6.91 4.51 18.75
N ASN A 126 7.19 3.41 18.05
CA ASN A 126 8.53 2.84 17.97
C ASN A 126 9.47 3.83 17.25
N PRO A 127 10.74 3.96 17.68
CA PRO A 127 11.70 4.84 17.01
C PRO A 127 12.19 4.24 15.69
N ALA A 128 12.81 5.07 14.85
CA ALA A 128 13.57 4.63 13.70
C ALA A 128 14.62 3.56 14.10
N GLY A 129 14.86 2.61 13.21
CA GLY A 129 15.72 1.44 13.46
C GLY A 129 15.02 0.29 14.18
N SER A 130 13.79 0.47 14.69
CA SER A 130 13.02 -0.64 15.28
C SER A 130 12.71 -1.70 14.23
N LEU A 131 12.79 -2.97 14.64
CA LEU A 131 12.42 -4.11 13.79
C LEU A 131 10.89 -4.20 13.68
N VAL A 132 10.39 -4.16 12.45
CA VAL A 132 8.98 -4.30 12.10
C VAL A 132 8.77 -5.63 11.39
N ARG A 133 7.76 -6.41 11.83
CA ARG A 133 7.37 -7.69 11.23
C ARG A 133 5.89 -7.66 10.84
N PRO A 134 5.56 -7.34 9.58
CA PRO A 134 4.18 -7.24 9.15
C PRO A 134 3.58 -8.63 8.88
N ARG A 135 3.20 -9.33 9.96
CA ARG A 135 2.71 -10.73 9.92
C ARG A 135 1.33 -10.93 9.30
N ARG A 136 0.61 -9.84 9.00
CA ARG A 136 -0.75 -9.84 8.43
C ARG A 136 -0.85 -8.80 7.31
N LEU A 137 -0.15 -9.08 6.22
CA LEU A 137 -0.22 -8.33 4.96
C LEU A 137 -1.07 -9.10 3.94
#